data_AF-B7PCQ2-F1
#
_entry.id   AF-B7PCQ2-F1
#
_cell.length_a   1.000
_cell.length_b   1.000
_cell.length_c   1.000
_cell.angle_alpha   90.00
_cell.angle_beta   90.00
_cell.angle_gamma   90.00
#
_symmetry.space_group_name_H-M   'P 1'
#
loop_
_entity.id
_entity.type
_entity.pdbx_description
1 polymer ?
#
loop_
_entity_poly.entity_id
_entity_poly.type
_entity_poly.pdbx_seq_one_letter_code
_entity_poly.pdbx_strand_id
1 'polypeptide(L)'
;MGYSSLKNVELGGAAFKGFFIAAMDPVTQKRIGTFLKVKGTHPVSCSAVTHNDAHPKSHVSLLWLPPQNVPEGDVVFMATVVQSYSRYYTGLVAAVPSTPQLQYIKKK
;
A
#
# COMPACT_ATOMS: atom_id res chain seq x y z
N MET A 1 -16.30 -5.62 19.78
CA MET A 1 -16.35 -5.28 18.35
C MET A 1 -15.26 -4.25 18.08
N GLY A 2 -14.08 -4.68 17.65
CA GLY A 2 -12.98 -3.77 17.33
C GLY A 2 -13.16 -3.22 15.92
N TYR A 3 -13.18 -1.90 15.76
CA TYR A 3 -13.20 -1.28 14.43
C TYR A 3 -11.84 -1.46 13.76
N SER A 4 -11.83 -2.09 12.57
CA SER A 4 -10.61 -2.21 11.78
C SER A 4 -10.14 -0.82 11.37
N SER A 5 -8.97 -0.40 11.89
CA SER A 5 -8.44 0.94 11.68
C SER A 5 -7.74 1.06 10.33
N LEU A 6 -7.89 2.21 9.68
CA LEU A 6 -7.21 2.54 8.42
C LEU A 6 -5.70 2.36 8.54
N LYS A 7 -5.06 1.88 7.47
CA LYS A 7 -3.61 1.74 7.35
C LYS A 7 -3.09 2.65 6.26
N ASN A 8 -1.97 3.31 6.53
CA ASN A 8 -1.20 4.03 5.52
C ASN A 8 -0.31 3.05 4.76
N VAL A 9 -0.30 3.18 3.45
CA VAL A 9 0.60 2.44 2.56
C VAL A 9 1.37 3.46 1.72
N GLU A 10 2.69 3.43 1.83
CA GLU A 10 3.58 4.40 1.20
C GLU A 10 4.33 3.76 0.04
N LEU A 11 4.39 4.45 -1.09
CA LEU A 11 5.28 4.14 -2.21
C LEU A 11 6.24 5.29 -2.39
N GLY A 12 7.52 5.07 -2.08
CA GLY A 12 8.59 6.06 -2.24
C GLY A 12 9.78 5.50 -3.03
N GLY A 13 10.54 6.38 -3.68
CA GLY A 13 11.78 6.02 -4.37
C GLY A 13 12.21 7.03 -5.43
N ALA A 14 12.92 6.54 -6.46
CA ALA A 14 13.23 7.31 -7.66
C ALA A 14 11.95 7.74 -8.40
N ALA A 15 12.03 8.79 -9.21
CA ALA A 15 10.87 9.32 -9.92
C ALA A 15 10.19 8.26 -10.82
N PHE A 16 8.88 8.12 -10.69
CA PHE A 16 8.02 7.21 -11.44
C PHE A 16 6.81 7.96 -12.02
N LYS A 17 6.25 7.44 -13.11
CA LYS A 17 5.08 8.02 -13.80
C LYS A 17 3.78 7.32 -13.46
N GLY A 18 3.83 6.07 -13.03
CA GLY A 18 2.64 5.30 -12.70
C GLY A 18 2.92 4.19 -11.70
N PHE A 19 1.85 3.70 -11.09
CA PHE A 19 1.89 2.56 -10.18
C PHE A 19 0.59 1.78 -10.23
N PHE A 20 0.64 0.52 -9.80
CA PHE A 20 -0.50 -0.32 -9.51
C PHE A 20 -0.18 -1.09 -8.24
N ILE A 21 -1.01 -0.95 -7.20
CA ILE A 21 -0.81 -1.60 -5.91
C ILE A 21 -2.05 -2.42 -5.58
N ALA A 22 -1.85 -3.68 -5.23
CA ALA A 22 -2.91 -4.59 -4.78
C ALA A 22 -2.63 -5.07 -3.36
N ALA A 23 -3.69 -5.22 -2.58
CA ALA A 23 -3.65 -5.83 -1.25
C ALA A 23 -4.10 -7.29 -1.34
N MET A 24 -3.26 -8.21 -0.90
CA MET A 24 -3.43 -9.65 -1.04
C MET A 24 -3.42 -10.34 0.33
N ASP A 25 -4.27 -11.33 0.50
CA ASP A 25 -4.16 -12.33 1.56
C ASP A 25 -3.00 -13.28 1.19
N PRO A 26 -1.98 -13.46 2.06
CA PRO A 26 -0.83 -14.29 1.73
C PRO A 26 -1.15 -15.79 1.66
N VAL A 27 -2.21 -16.25 2.31
CA VAL A 27 -2.61 -17.67 2.35
C VAL A 27 -3.52 -18.00 1.18
N THR A 28 -4.61 -17.23 1.02
CA THR A 28 -5.61 -17.52 -0.02
C THR A 28 -5.26 -16.95 -1.39
N GLN A 29 -4.26 -16.05 -1.44
CA GLN A 29 -3.89 -15.27 -2.62
C GLN A 29 -5.05 -14.44 -3.20
N LYS A 30 -6.11 -14.23 -2.42
CA LYS A 30 -7.23 -13.37 -2.81
C LYS A 30 -6.90 -11.93 -2.51
N ARG A 31 -7.45 -11.03 -3.32
CA ARG A 31 -7.39 -9.59 -3.07
C ARG A 31 -8.35 -9.22 -1.94
N ILE A 32 -7.87 -8.45 -0.96
CA ILE A 32 -8.62 -8.16 0.29
C ILE A 32 -8.59 -6.67 0.67
N GLY A 33 -9.66 -6.23 1.35
CA GLY A 33 -9.82 -4.86 1.81
C GLY A 33 -10.11 -3.87 0.68
N THR A 34 -10.03 -2.58 0.98
CA THR A 34 -10.44 -1.51 0.06
C THR A 34 -9.46 -0.35 0.14
N PHE A 35 -8.93 0.09 -1.01
CA PHE A 35 -8.23 1.37 -1.09
C PHE A 35 -9.21 2.52 -1.19
N LEU A 36 -9.02 3.54 -0.37
CA LEU A 36 -9.81 4.77 -0.45
C LEU A 36 -9.25 5.70 -1.52
N LYS A 37 -10.14 6.51 -2.10
CA LYS A 37 -9.75 7.53 -3.07
C LYS A 37 -8.92 8.60 -2.35
N VAL A 38 -7.69 8.79 -2.82
CA VAL A 38 -6.80 9.89 -2.42
C VAL A 38 -6.51 10.74 -3.66
N LYS A 39 -6.13 12.00 -3.47
CA LYS A 39 -5.73 12.88 -4.58
C LYS A 39 -4.58 12.23 -5.35
N GLY A 40 -4.65 12.24 -6.69
CA GLY A 40 -3.61 11.65 -7.53
C GLY A 40 -3.72 10.13 -7.73
N THR A 41 -4.77 9.50 -7.21
CA THR A 41 -4.95 8.05 -7.27
C THR A 41 -6.33 7.68 -7.79
N HIS A 42 -6.49 6.45 -8.23
CA HIS A 42 -7.74 5.88 -8.70
C HIS A 42 -7.85 4.45 -8.14
N PRO A 43 -8.67 4.23 -7.10
CA PRO A 43 -9.02 2.89 -6.66
C PRO A 43 -9.68 2.14 -7.81
N VAL A 44 -9.30 0.88 -7.99
CA VAL A 44 -9.88 -0.02 -8.98
C VAL A 44 -10.60 -1.17 -8.26
N SER A 45 -11.42 -1.91 -8.99
CA SER A 45 -12.08 -3.10 -8.45
C SER A 45 -11.07 -4.13 -7.93
N CYS A 46 -11.52 -4.96 -6.99
CA CYS A 46 -10.72 -6.03 -6.38
C CYS A 46 -9.48 -5.49 -5.65
N SER A 47 -9.68 -4.65 -4.62
CA SER A 47 -8.66 -4.28 -3.62
C SER A 47 -7.32 -3.79 -4.19
N ALA A 48 -7.40 -2.94 -5.22
CA ALA A 48 -6.22 -2.34 -5.83
C ALA A 48 -6.41 -0.84 -6.11
N VAL A 49 -5.30 -0.15 -6.36
CA VAL A 49 -5.27 1.28 -6.65
C VAL A 49 -4.16 1.61 -7.66
N THR A 50 -4.43 2.59 -8.53
CA THR A 50 -3.47 3.06 -9.53
C THR A 50 -3.35 4.59 -9.53
N HIS A 51 -2.40 5.13 -10.28
CA HIS A 51 -2.28 6.55 -10.58
C HIS A 51 -3.47 7.09 -11.41
N ASN A 52 -3.77 8.38 -11.29
CA ASN A 52 -4.77 9.07 -12.12
C ASN A 52 -4.14 9.86 -13.30
N ASP A 53 -2.83 10.10 -13.27
CA ASP A 53 -2.09 10.86 -14.27
C ASP A 53 -0.61 10.44 -14.33
N ALA A 54 0.04 10.71 -15.45
CA ALA A 54 1.43 10.33 -15.72
C ALA A 54 2.48 11.37 -15.30
N HIS A 55 2.11 12.40 -14.52
CA HIS A 55 3.09 13.37 -14.02
C HIS A 55 4.12 12.64 -13.14
N PRO A 56 5.43 12.92 -13.27
CA PRO A 56 6.44 12.30 -12.44
C PRO A 56 6.21 12.53 -10.94
N LYS A 57 6.36 11.47 -10.14
CA LYS A 57 6.19 11.48 -8.68
C LYS A 57 7.34 10.67 -8.07
N SER A 58 7.80 11.05 -6.88
CA SER A 58 8.76 10.26 -6.09
C SER A 58 8.13 9.60 -4.87
N HIS A 59 6.88 9.98 -4.54
CA HIS A 59 6.18 9.56 -3.35
C HIS A 59 4.67 9.57 -3.56
N VAL A 60 3.98 8.55 -3.02
CA VAL A 60 2.52 8.46 -2.93
C VAL A 60 2.13 7.82 -1.60
N SER A 61 1.20 8.46 -0.89
CA SER A 61 0.56 7.93 0.32
C SER A 61 -0.85 7.46 0.01
N LEU A 62 -1.18 6.24 0.43
CA LEU A 62 -2.45 5.58 0.19
C LEU A 62 -3.13 5.21 1.51
N LEU A 63 -4.45 5.20 1.49
CA LEU A 63 -5.27 4.72 2.60
C LEU A 63 -5.90 3.38 2.23
N TRP A 64 -5.64 2.36 3.05
CA TRP A 64 -6.23 1.04 2.92
C TRP A 64 -7.10 0.71 4.13
N LEU A 65 -8.33 0.28 3.87
CA LEU A 65 -9.29 -0.20 4.84
C LEU A 65 -9.26 -1.74 4.86
N PRO A 66 -8.92 -2.37 6.01
CA PRO A 66 -9.00 -3.83 6.13
C PRO A 66 -10.43 -4.36 5.94
N PRO A 67 -10.60 -5.62 5.50
CA PRO A 67 -11.92 -6.25 5.43
C PRO A 67 -12.59 -6.29 6.80
N GLN A 68 -13.86 -5.89 6.89
CA GLN A 68 -14.57 -5.72 8.17
C GLN A 68 -15.06 -7.05 8.77
N ASN A 69 -15.18 -8.09 7.95
CA ASN A 69 -15.68 -9.41 8.35
C ASN A 69 -14.57 -10.36 8.83
N VAL A 70 -13.31 -9.91 8.85
CA VAL A 70 -12.16 -10.69 9.27
C VAL A 70 -11.51 -9.99 10.45
N PRO A 71 -11.53 -10.58 11.67
CA PRO A 71 -11.05 -9.91 12.88
C PRO A 71 -9.53 -9.75 12.91
N GLU A 72 -8.79 -10.70 12.32
CA GLU A 72 -7.33 -10.72 12.30
C GLU A 72 -6.80 -11.43 11.04
N GLY A 73 -5.59 -11.10 10.64
CA GLY A 73 -4.93 -11.71 9.50
C GLY A 73 -3.83 -10.82 8.94
N ASP A 74 -3.04 -11.41 8.05
CA ASP A 74 -1.94 -10.73 7.37
C ASP A 74 -2.38 -10.18 6.02
N VAL A 75 -1.68 -9.13 5.57
CA VAL A 75 -1.85 -8.55 4.24
C VAL A 75 -0.49 -8.31 3.61
N VAL A 76 -0.39 -8.63 2.32
CA VAL A 76 0.76 -8.32 1.48
C VAL A 76 0.35 -7.26 0.47
N PHE A 77 1.03 -6.12 0.49
CA PHE A 77 0.89 -5.11 -0.55
C PHE A 77 1.93 -5.36 -1.64
N MET A 78 1.45 -5.61 -2.87
CA MET A 78 2.30 -5.85 -4.02
C MET A 78 2.13 -4.73 -5.04
N ALA A 79 3.25 -4.16 -5.48
CA ALA A 79 3.30 -3.03 -6.40
C ALA A 79 3.91 -3.41 -7.76
N THR A 80 3.37 -2.78 -8.79
CA THR A 80 4.01 -2.57 -10.08
C THR A 80 4.24 -1.07 -10.26
N VAL A 81 5.44 -0.66 -10.63
CA VAL A 81 5.84 0.75 -10.74
C VAL A 81 6.41 1.02 -12.12
N VAL A 82 5.91 2.05 -12.79
CA VAL A 82 6.33 2.47 -14.12
C VAL A 82 7.22 3.69 -14.02
N GLN A 83 8.50 3.54 -14.34
CA GLN A 83 9.45 4.66 -14.41
C GLN A 83 9.35 5.38 -15.76
N SER A 84 9.26 4.61 -16.85
CA SER A 84 9.03 5.07 -18.22
C SER A 84 8.31 3.98 -19.02
N TYR A 85 7.88 4.28 -20.25
CA TYR A 85 7.23 3.29 -21.13
C TYR A 85 8.04 2.00 -21.33
N SER A 86 9.38 2.09 -21.30
CA SER A 86 10.28 0.95 -21.49
C SER A 86 10.84 0.38 -20.19
N ARG A 87 10.57 1.00 -19.04
CA ARG A 87 11.16 0.62 -17.75
C ARG A 87 10.12 0.60 -16.64
N TYR A 88 9.83 -0.61 -16.18
CA TYR A 88 8.88 -0.88 -15.11
C TYR A 88 9.38 -2.02 -14.22
N TYR A 89 8.88 -2.04 -12.99
CA TYR A 89 9.26 -3.01 -11.95
C TYR A 89 7.98 -3.65 -11.43
N THR A 90 7.96 -4.97 -11.29
CA THR A 90 6.79 -5.76 -10.85
C THR A 90 7.15 -6.61 -9.64
N GLY A 91 6.14 -7.02 -8.87
CA GLY A 91 6.36 -7.94 -7.75
C GLY A 91 7.06 -7.29 -6.55
N LEU A 92 7.03 -5.95 -6.47
CA LEU A 92 7.60 -5.23 -5.33
C LEU A 92 6.69 -5.44 -4.11
N VAL A 93 7.20 -6.06 -3.06
CA VAL A 93 6.43 -6.31 -1.83
C VAL A 93 6.76 -5.22 -0.81
N ALA A 94 5.73 -4.66 -0.17
CA ALA A 94 5.91 -3.66 0.88
C ALA A 94 6.60 -4.25 2.11
N ALA A 95 7.56 -3.49 2.65
CA ALA A 95 8.12 -3.77 3.96
C ALA A 95 7.19 -3.23 5.06
N VAL A 96 7.14 -3.92 6.20
CA VAL A 96 6.48 -3.39 7.40
C VAL A 96 7.38 -2.29 7.98
N PRO A 97 6.86 -1.08 8.26
CA PRO A 97 7.66 -0.06 8.93
C PRO A 97 8.14 -0.61 10.26
N SER A 98 9.45 -0.61 10.50
CA SER A 98 9.96 -0.85 11.84
C SER A 98 9.42 0.26 12.72
N THR A 99 8.52 -0.05 13.66
CA THR A 99 8.13 0.91 14.68
C THR A 99 9.42 1.43 15.31
N PRO A 100 9.69 2.74 15.33
CA PRO A 100 10.71 3.26 16.22
C PRO A 100 10.25 2.82 17.60
N GLN A 101 10.91 1.81 18.17
CA GLN A 101 10.76 1.51 19.57
C GLN A 101 11.11 2.83 20.23
N LEU A 102 10.10 3.55 20.75
CA LEU A 102 10.33 4.60 21.73
C LEU A 102 11.25 3.90 22.72
N GLN A 103 12.54 4.26 22.67
CA GLN A 103 13.48 3.75 23.63
C GLN A 103 12.90 4.23 24.94
N TYR A 104 12.29 3.31 25.67
CA TYR A 104 12.06 3.44 27.08
C TYR A 104 13.46 3.67 27.64
N ILE A 105 13.87 4.93 27.71
CA ILE A 105 14.97 5.35 28.53
C ILE A 105 14.49 4.93 29.92
N LYS A 106 14.93 3.76 30.38
CA LYS A 106 14.99 3.48 31.81
C LYS A 106 15.90 4.58 32.35
N LYS A 107 15.31 5.70 32.76
CA LYS A 107 15.98 6.61 33.67
C LYS A 107 16.26 5.76 34.91
N LYS A 108 17.53 5.43 35.09
CA LYS A 108 18.05 4.84 36.31
C LYS A 108 18.07 5.89 37.40
#